data_AF-A0A9E0NAX0-F1
#
_entry.id   AF-A0A9E0NAX0-F1
#
_cell.length_a   1.000
_cell.length_b   1.000
_cell.length_c   1.000
_cell.angle_alpha   90.00
_cell.angle_beta   90.00
_cell.angle_gamma   90.00
#
_symmetry.space_group_name_H-M   'P 1'
#
loop_
_entity.id
_entity.type
_entity.pdbx_description
1 polymer ?
#
loop_
_entity_poly.entity_id
_entity_poly.type
_entity_poly.pdbx_seq_one_letter_code
_entity_poly.pdbx_strand_id
1 'polypeptide(L)'
;MVAAAAPATAPPRRARAAWLRTWWRVVGGAGQRAAAPAWLGVGLFAAIAMGGNGLTATAATALMLQAPVVGAFVLGLWTLLIAPAGWALRRAPGRSYLRALPAPALAEPVGLVLLVVAMQAPWLLLWWLGAGPAWAAAATAPPALVTGLAAAWPDGRRQPGPPRWRGEAAALAGVARRSLTRLRAASVVRAPALAALGGLGVGALVGKNALTGPDAAIVAAVGLSPALVAAWVGPGTALAEGERRLEPWARALGLTPGPRLRALAGAAGLVALVLSAAAGLGLALGIGATPPTLPTAALAPAALAGVARAGIVALWGVAAAGRLGR
;
A
#
# COMPACT_ATOMS: atom_id res chain seq x y z
N MET A 1 47.76 20.32 -4.33
CA MET A 1 47.96 19.18 -3.41
C MET A 1 46.68 18.98 -2.62
N VAL A 2 45.93 17.89 -2.85
CA VAL A 2 44.78 17.54 -2.01
C VAL A 2 45.33 16.78 -0.81
N ALA A 3 45.23 17.36 0.39
CA ALA A 3 45.63 16.67 1.61
C ALA A 3 44.82 15.38 1.76
N ALA A 4 45.52 14.25 1.92
CA ALA A 4 44.87 12.97 2.16
C ALA A 4 44.04 13.08 3.45
N ALA A 5 42.73 12.92 3.33
CA ALA A 5 41.83 12.95 4.48
C ALA A 5 42.22 11.82 5.45
N ALA A 6 42.45 12.17 6.72
CA ALA A 6 42.75 11.20 7.75
C ALA A 6 41.65 10.13 7.82
N PRO A 7 42.00 8.85 8.08
CA PRO A 7 41.03 7.77 8.14
C PRO A 7 39.98 8.06 9.22
N ALA A 8 38.71 8.05 8.84
CA ALA A 8 37.61 8.31 9.75
C ALA A 8 37.58 7.23 10.85
N THR A 9 37.79 7.64 12.11
CA THR A 9 37.69 6.74 13.26
C THR A 9 36.28 6.18 13.38
N ALA A 10 36.16 4.88 13.59
CA ALA A 10 34.87 4.21 13.66
C ALA A 10 33.99 4.81 14.79
N PRO A 11 32.68 5.05 14.54
CA PRO A 11 31.81 5.68 15.53
C PRO A 11 31.65 4.79 16.77
N PRO A 12 31.58 5.37 17.98
CA PRO A 12 31.46 4.62 19.23
C PRO A 12 30.16 3.80 19.25
N ARG A 13 30.16 2.65 19.97
CA ARG A 13 29.02 1.71 20.02
C ARG A 13 27.69 2.40 20.37
N ARG A 14 27.70 3.38 21.29
CA ARG A 14 26.51 4.15 21.69
C ARG A 14 25.93 4.98 20.54
N ALA A 15 26.78 5.61 19.73
CA ALA A 15 26.34 6.37 18.55
C ALA A 15 25.72 5.44 17.49
N ARG A 16 26.27 4.23 17.30
CA ARG A 16 25.68 3.22 16.40
C ARG A 16 24.29 2.78 16.86
N ALA A 17 24.12 2.50 18.15
CA ALA A 17 22.83 2.12 18.72
C ALA A 17 21.79 3.25 18.61
N ALA A 18 22.21 4.49 18.87
CA ALA A 18 21.35 5.67 18.70
C ALA A 18 20.96 5.88 17.22
N TRP A 19 21.91 5.72 16.30
CA TRP A 19 21.64 5.79 14.86
C TRP A 19 20.64 4.73 14.42
N LEU A 20 20.86 3.45 14.79
CA LEU A 20 19.97 2.33 14.45
C LEU A 20 18.55 2.55 14.98
N ARG A 21 18.43 3.01 16.23
CA ARG A 21 17.12 3.29 16.85
C ARG A 21 16.38 4.41 16.13
N THR A 22 17.06 5.49 15.81
CA THR A 22 16.48 6.62 15.05
C THR A 22 16.11 6.19 13.64
N TRP A 23 16.98 5.42 12.98
CA TRP A 23 16.73 4.88 11.65
C TRP A 23 15.49 3.99 11.63
N TRP A 24 15.38 3.06 12.59
CA TRP A 24 14.22 2.17 12.70
C TRP A 24 12.92 2.95 12.93
N ARG A 25 12.94 3.95 13.83
CA ARG A 25 11.74 4.77 14.10
C ARG A 25 11.29 5.56 12.87
N VAL A 26 12.23 6.17 12.15
CA VAL A 26 11.91 7.08 11.04
C VAL A 26 11.60 6.30 9.75
N VAL A 27 12.46 5.35 9.38
CA VAL A 27 12.33 4.57 8.15
C VAL A 27 11.36 3.41 8.36
N GLY A 28 11.52 2.64 9.43
CA GLY A 28 10.63 1.54 9.78
C GLY A 28 9.21 2.01 10.03
N GLY A 29 9.01 3.13 10.74
CA GLY A 29 7.68 3.69 10.95
C GLY A 29 6.98 4.18 9.67
N ALA A 30 7.73 4.63 8.66
CA ALA A 30 7.16 4.96 7.35
C ALA A 30 6.77 3.69 6.58
N GLY A 31 7.63 2.68 6.61
CA GLY A 31 7.38 1.37 6.01
C GLY A 31 6.18 0.66 6.63
N GLN A 32 6.12 0.57 7.96
CA GLN A 32 5.02 -0.05 8.70
C GLN A 32 3.68 0.62 8.42
N ARG A 33 3.62 1.95 8.42
CA ARG A 33 2.38 2.68 8.07
C ARG A 33 1.91 2.37 6.64
N ALA A 34 2.84 2.19 5.70
CA ALA A 34 2.50 1.81 4.34
C ALA A 34 2.11 0.33 4.18
N ALA A 35 2.65 -0.56 5.01
CA ALA A 35 2.33 -1.99 5.03
C ALA A 35 1.06 -2.33 5.84
N ALA A 36 0.71 -1.49 6.83
CA ALA A 36 -0.39 -1.74 7.76
C ALA A 36 -1.74 -2.03 7.07
N PRO A 37 -2.16 -1.33 6.01
CA PRO A 37 -3.41 -1.66 5.31
C PRO A 37 -3.40 -3.07 4.72
N ALA A 38 -2.27 -3.50 4.15
CA ALA A 38 -2.14 -4.86 3.62
C ALA A 38 -2.18 -5.89 4.74
N TRP A 39 -1.51 -5.63 5.87
CA TRP A 39 -1.54 -6.50 7.04
C TRP A 39 -2.94 -6.64 7.64
N LEU A 40 -3.67 -5.54 7.78
CA LEU A 40 -5.06 -5.56 8.25
C LEU A 40 -5.97 -6.33 7.29
N GLY A 41 -5.80 -6.12 5.98
CA GLY A 41 -6.55 -6.85 4.96
C GLY A 41 -6.30 -8.35 5.00
N VAL A 42 -5.04 -8.78 5.19
CA VAL A 42 -4.67 -10.19 5.34
C VAL A 42 -5.20 -10.77 6.64
N GLY A 43 -5.06 -10.03 7.75
CA GLY A 43 -5.57 -10.47 9.05
C GLY A 43 -7.08 -10.69 9.03
N LEU A 44 -7.82 -9.76 8.40
CA LEU A 44 -9.27 -9.91 8.20
C LEU A 44 -9.60 -11.10 7.31
N PHE A 45 -8.92 -11.25 6.17
CA PHE A 45 -9.12 -12.38 5.28
C PHE A 45 -8.82 -13.72 5.97
N ALA A 46 -7.71 -13.81 6.69
CA ALA A 46 -7.33 -15.00 7.45
C ALA A 46 -8.35 -15.31 8.54
N ALA A 47 -8.83 -14.31 9.28
CA ALA A 47 -9.87 -14.50 10.28
C ALA A 47 -11.16 -15.06 9.67
N ILE A 48 -11.59 -14.56 8.51
CA ILE A 48 -12.79 -15.04 7.81
C ILE A 48 -12.56 -16.46 7.24
N ALA A 49 -11.49 -16.65 6.49
CA ALA A 49 -11.23 -17.91 5.78
C ALA A 49 -10.83 -19.05 6.72
N MET A 50 -10.00 -18.78 7.73
CA MET A 50 -9.50 -19.79 8.65
C MET A 50 -10.38 -19.96 9.89
N GLY A 51 -10.96 -18.86 10.40
CA GLY A 51 -11.77 -18.89 11.62
C GLY A 51 -13.20 -19.40 11.43
N GLY A 52 -13.80 -19.20 10.25
CA GLY A 52 -15.19 -19.61 9.98
C GLY A 52 -15.34 -20.85 9.09
N ASN A 53 -14.42 -21.06 8.13
CA ASN A 53 -14.58 -22.07 7.07
C ASN A 53 -13.61 -23.26 7.19
N GLY A 54 -12.80 -23.32 8.25
CA GLY A 54 -11.87 -24.44 8.50
C GLY A 54 -10.72 -24.54 7.49
N LEU A 55 -10.46 -23.53 6.67
CA LEU A 55 -9.34 -23.53 5.74
C LEU A 55 -8.02 -23.44 6.53
N THR A 56 -7.35 -24.56 6.72
CA THR A 56 -6.04 -24.59 7.37
C THR A 56 -4.96 -23.96 6.48
N ALA A 57 -3.87 -23.48 7.09
CA ALA A 57 -2.71 -22.99 6.34
C ALA A 57 -2.20 -24.04 5.34
N THR A 58 -2.16 -25.31 5.75
CA THR A 58 -1.75 -26.45 4.91
C THR A 58 -2.66 -26.64 3.71
N ALA A 59 -3.99 -26.58 3.90
CA ALA A 59 -4.94 -26.68 2.79
C ALA A 59 -4.80 -25.50 1.82
N ALA A 60 -4.62 -24.28 2.34
CA ALA A 60 -4.42 -23.09 1.52
C ALA A 60 -3.15 -23.18 0.67
N THR A 61 -2.01 -23.59 1.25
CA THR A 61 -0.76 -23.76 0.51
C THR A 61 -0.81 -24.94 -0.47
N ALA A 62 -1.46 -26.05 -0.08
CA ALA A 62 -1.64 -27.20 -0.97
C ALA A 62 -2.45 -26.81 -2.21
N LEU A 63 -3.52 -26.01 -2.04
CA LEU A 63 -4.30 -25.48 -3.16
C LEU A 63 -3.44 -24.62 -4.10
N MET A 64 -2.61 -23.73 -3.56
CA MET A 64 -1.72 -22.89 -4.37
C MET A 64 -0.69 -23.69 -5.15
N LEU A 65 -0.19 -24.80 -4.57
CA LEU A 65 0.76 -25.71 -5.21
C LEU A 65 0.11 -26.60 -6.27
N GLN A 66 -1.10 -27.11 -6.02
CA GLN A 66 -1.84 -27.97 -6.94
C GLN A 66 -2.46 -27.17 -8.10
N ALA A 67 -2.76 -25.89 -7.88
CA ALA A 67 -3.33 -24.99 -8.88
C ALA A 67 -2.35 -23.82 -9.16
N PRO A 68 -1.39 -23.99 -10.09
CA PRO A 68 -0.31 -23.00 -10.30
C PRO A 68 -0.84 -21.61 -10.69
N VAL A 69 -1.98 -21.54 -11.38
CA VAL A 69 -2.66 -20.26 -11.69
C VAL A 69 -3.10 -19.53 -10.42
N VAL A 70 -3.65 -20.26 -9.43
CA VAL A 70 -4.06 -19.70 -8.14
C VAL A 70 -2.83 -19.25 -7.36
N GLY A 71 -1.79 -20.08 -7.30
CA GLY A 71 -0.52 -19.73 -6.65
C GLY A 71 0.11 -18.46 -7.25
N ALA A 72 0.22 -18.39 -8.58
CA ALA A 72 0.74 -17.22 -9.28
C ALA A 72 -0.11 -15.97 -9.04
N PHE A 73 -1.43 -16.11 -9.04
CA PHE A 73 -2.34 -15.01 -8.75
C PHE A 73 -2.14 -14.45 -7.34
N VAL A 74 -2.16 -15.32 -6.32
CA VAL A 74 -2.02 -14.91 -4.92
C VAL A 74 -0.64 -14.30 -4.68
N LEU A 75 0.42 -14.88 -5.26
CA LEU A 75 1.77 -14.33 -5.21
C LEU A 75 1.85 -12.93 -5.84
N GLY A 76 1.24 -12.75 -7.02
CA GLY A 76 1.17 -11.46 -7.72
C GLY A 76 0.42 -10.41 -6.92
N LEU A 77 -0.75 -10.78 -6.37
CA LEU A 77 -1.56 -9.92 -5.51
C LEU A 77 -0.77 -9.48 -4.28
N TRP A 78 -0.13 -10.43 -3.59
CA TRP A 78 0.69 -10.15 -2.42
C TRP A 78 1.85 -9.20 -2.73
N THR A 79 2.55 -9.45 -3.84
CA THR A 79 3.65 -8.60 -4.32
C THR A 79 3.18 -7.17 -4.55
N LEU A 80 2.02 -6.98 -5.16
CA LEU A 80 1.46 -5.66 -5.44
C LEU A 80 0.96 -4.94 -4.19
N LEU A 81 0.40 -5.68 -3.23
CA LEU A 81 -0.02 -5.17 -1.93
C LEU A 81 1.16 -4.67 -1.11
N ILE A 82 2.30 -5.36 -1.15
CA ILE A 82 3.47 -5.03 -0.31
C ILE A 82 4.50 -4.12 -0.99
N ALA A 83 4.50 -4.04 -2.32
CA ALA A 83 5.32 -3.09 -3.07
C ALA A 83 5.22 -1.61 -2.62
N PRO A 84 4.07 -1.03 -2.16
CA PRO A 84 4.04 0.36 -1.73
C PRO A 84 4.89 0.58 -0.49
N ALA A 85 5.02 -0.44 0.36
CA ALA A 85 5.87 -0.37 1.54
C ALA A 85 7.34 -0.24 1.13
N GLY A 86 7.81 -0.97 0.12
CA GLY A 86 9.15 -0.79 -0.47
C GLY A 86 9.37 0.64 -1.01
N TRP A 87 8.41 1.19 -1.75
CA TRP A 87 8.47 2.57 -2.22
C TRP A 87 8.45 3.60 -1.09
N ALA A 88 7.70 3.33 -0.01
CA ALA A 88 7.63 4.20 1.17
C ALA A 88 8.96 4.20 1.94
N LEU A 89 9.62 3.04 2.09
CA LEU A 89 10.98 2.92 2.63
C LEU A 89 11.98 3.73 1.80
N ARG A 90 11.81 3.77 0.48
CA ARG A 90 12.62 4.61 -0.41
C ARG A 90 12.43 6.10 -0.20
N ARG A 91 11.19 6.54 -0.04
CA ARG A 91 10.82 7.96 0.04
C ARG A 91 10.75 8.49 1.48
N ALA A 92 11.20 7.72 2.47
CA ALA A 92 11.20 8.14 3.87
C ALA A 92 12.05 9.43 4.01
N PRO A 93 11.47 10.57 4.44
CA PRO A 93 12.16 11.87 4.43
C PRO A 93 13.46 11.89 5.22
N GLY A 94 13.56 11.11 6.29
CA GLY A 94 14.77 11.02 7.10
C GLY A 94 15.86 10.13 6.51
N ARG A 95 15.60 9.34 5.46
CA ARG A 95 16.59 8.41 4.89
C ARG A 95 17.78 9.14 4.27
N SER A 96 17.55 10.27 3.59
CA SER A 96 18.63 11.11 3.04
C SER A 96 19.48 11.74 4.14
N TYR A 97 18.84 12.24 5.20
CA TYR A 97 19.54 12.82 6.34
C TYR A 97 20.37 11.76 7.09
N LEU A 98 19.82 10.57 7.30
CA LEU A 98 20.49 9.46 7.98
C LEU A 98 21.68 8.90 7.19
N ARG A 99 21.67 9.01 5.86
CA ARG A 99 22.82 8.68 4.98
C ARG A 99 23.98 9.65 5.11
N ALA A 100 23.70 10.89 5.47
CA ALA A 100 24.74 11.91 5.67
C ALA A 100 25.47 11.72 7.01
N LEU A 101 24.92 10.93 7.94
CA LEU A 101 25.55 10.62 9.22
C LEU A 101 26.58 9.49 9.05
N PRO A 102 27.65 9.49 9.87
CA PRO A 102 28.63 8.40 9.88
C PRO A 102 27.96 7.09 10.34
N ALA A 103 27.59 6.25 9.38
CA ALA A 103 26.98 4.95 9.59
C ALA A 103 27.87 3.85 8.99
N PRO A 104 27.82 2.61 9.53
CA PRO A 104 28.46 1.47 8.86
C PRO A 104 27.88 1.30 7.46
N ALA A 105 28.73 1.07 6.45
CA ALA A 105 28.32 0.97 5.05
C ALA A 105 27.19 -0.06 4.80
N LEU A 106 27.16 -1.14 5.60
CA LEU A 106 26.16 -2.20 5.50
C LEU A 106 24.92 -1.98 6.37
N ALA A 107 24.91 -0.99 7.27
CA ALA A 107 23.81 -0.85 8.24
C ALA A 107 22.47 -0.49 7.56
N GLU A 108 22.50 0.39 6.55
CA GLU A 108 21.30 0.74 5.78
C GLU A 108 20.77 -0.43 4.93
N PRO A 109 21.57 -1.09 4.06
CA PRO A 109 21.06 -2.18 3.25
C PRO A 109 20.56 -3.35 4.11
N VAL A 110 21.27 -3.71 5.19
CA VAL A 110 20.82 -4.74 6.13
C VAL A 110 19.51 -4.34 6.80
N GLY A 111 19.39 -3.09 7.28
CA GLY A 111 18.16 -2.59 7.88
C GLY A 111 16.98 -2.61 6.91
N LEU A 112 17.20 -2.31 5.63
CA LEU A 112 16.17 -2.38 4.59
C LEU A 112 15.75 -3.82 4.30
N VAL A 113 16.70 -4.74 4.18
CA VAL A 113 16.42 -6.17 3.99
C VAL A 113 15.58 -6.68 5.16
N LEU A 114 15.97 -6.38 6.40
CA LEU A 114 15.22 -6.78 7.59
C LEU A 114 13.80 -6.21 7.61
N LEU A 115 13.62 -4.93 7.25
CA LEU A 115 12.29 -4.32 7.14
C LEU A 115 11.45 -4.95 6.04
N VAL A 116 12.05 -5.22 4.87
CA VAL A 116 11.36 -5.87 3.75
C VAL A 116 10.91 -7.26 4.17
N VAL A 117 11.78 -8.06 4.79
CA VAL A 117 11.44 -9.40 5.29
C VAL A 117 10.35 -9.32 6.36
N ALA A 118 10.49 -8.40 7.33
CA ALA A 118 9.49 -8.19 8.36
C ALA A 118 8.12 -7.87 7.75
N MET A 119 8.06 -7.04 6.70
CA MET A 119 6.82 -6.72 5.97
C MET A 119 6.17 -7.94 5.32
N GLN A 120 6.95 -8.98 4.98
CA GLN A 120 6.46 -10.25 4.44
C GLN A 120 5.94 -11.20 5.53
N ALA A 121 6.02 -10.85 6.82
CA ALA A 121 5.73 -11.79 7.91
C ALA A 121 4.41 -12.55 7.77
N PRO A 122 3.26 -11.94 7.37
CA PRO A 122 2.03 -12.71 7.18
C PRO A 122 2.14 -13.80 6.10
N TRP A 123 2.81 -13.49 4.99
CA TRP A 123 3.05 -14.41 3.89
C TRP A 123 4.06 -15.50 4.26
N LEU A 124 5.17 -15.10 4.87
CA LEU A 124 6.18 -16.02 5.38
C LEU A 124 5.56 -17.02 6.36
N LEU A 125 4.74 -16.53 7.31
CA LEU A 125 4.08 -17.35 8.31
C LEU A 125 3.07 -18.31 7.68
N LEU A 126 2.26 -17.86 6.72
CA LEU A 126 1.33 -18.71 5.99
C LEU A 126 2.04 -19.92 5.35
N TRP A 127 3.12 -19.65 4.61
CA TRP A 127 3.88 -20.72 3.94
C TRP A 127 4.67 -21.59 4.90
N TRP A 128 5.18 -21.01 5.98
CA TRP A 128 5.89 -21.76 7.01
C TRP A 128 4.98 -22.78 7.68
N LEU A 129 3.79 -22.35 8.10
CA LEU A 129 2.80 -23.22 8.75
C LEU A 129 2.15 -24.20 7.77
N GLY A 130 1.98 -23.81 6.51
CA GLY A 130 1.28 -24.62 5.52
C GLY A 130 2.15 -25.67 4.82
N ALA A 131 3.35 -25.28 4.39
CA ALA A 131 4.23 -26.11 3.54
C ALA A 131 5.67 -26.24 4.10
N GLY A 132 5.96 -25.63 5.24
CA GLY A 132 7.27 -25.70 5.89
C GLY A 132 8.25 -24.58 5.50
N PRO A 133 9.43 -24.53 6.15
CA PRO A 133 10.35 -23.40 6.06
C PRO A 133 10.98 -23.22 4.66
N ALA A 134 11.26 -24.31 3.93
CA ALA A 134 11.83 -24.23 2.59
C ALA A 134 10.87 -23.56 1.60
N TRP A 135 9.59 -23.94 1.64
CA TRP A 135 8.55 -23.32 0.83
C TRP A 135 8.27 -21.87 1.26
N ALA A 136 8.35 -21.57 2.56
CA ALA A 136 8.26 -20.19 3.05
C ALA A 136 9.35 -19.30 2.45
N ALA A 137 10.60 -19.76 2.42
CA ALA A 137 11.70 -19.04 1.81
C ALA A 137 11.47 -18.85 0.29
N ALA A 138 11.12 -19.93 -0.42
CA ALA A 138 10.89 -19.90 -1.87
C ALA A 138 9.74 -18.95 -2.27
N ALA A 139 8.60 -19.02 -1.58
CA ALA A 139 7.44 -18.20 -1.87
C ALA A 139 7.64 -16.73 -1.47
N THR A 140 8.49 -16.45 -0.48
CA THR A 140 8.78 -15.08 -0.01
C THR A 140 9.86 -14.39 -0.83
N ALA A 141 10.75 -15.14 -1.47
CA ALA A 141 11.87 -14.57 -2.24
C ALA A 141 11.42 -13.63 -3.38
N PRO A 142 10.43 -13.96 -4.24
CA PRO A 142 9.97 -13.04 -5.28
C PRO A 142 9.41 -11.71 -4.76
N PRO A 143 8.43 -11.66 -3.81
CA PRO A 143 7.92 -10.41 -3.30
C PRO A 143 8.98 -9.62 -2.52
N ALA A 144 9.87 -10.29 -1.79
CA ALA A 144 10.99 -9.64 -1.12
C ALA A 144 11.96 -9.00 -2.12
N LEU A 145 12.28 -9.69 -3.22
CA LEU A 145 13.11 -9.16 -4.31
C LEU A 145 12.46 -7.93 -4.95
N VAL A 146 11.18 -8.01 -5.33
CA VAL A 146 10.46 -6.87 -5.94
C VAL A 146 10.41 -5.68 -4.99
N THR A 147 10.13 -5.92 -3.71
CA THR A 147 10.07 -4.87 -2.69
C THR A 147 11.45 -4.27 -2.42
N GLY A 148 12.49 -5.10 -2.39
CA GLY A 148 13.88 -4.70 -2.24
C GLY A 148 14.38 -3.88 -3.42
N LEU A 149 14.11 -4.33 -4.65
CA LEU A 149 14.40 -3.58 -5.88
C LEU A 149 13.66 -2.24 -5.88
N ALA A 150 12.38 -2.21 -5.50
CA ALA A 150 11.63 -0.96 -5.35
C ALA A 150 12.20 -0.02 -4.27
N ALA A 151 12.78 -0.57 -3.21
CA ALA A 151 13.42 0.19 -2.13
C ALA A 151 14.84 0.69 -2.48
N ALA A 152 15.54 -0.04 -3.35
CA ALA A 152 16.91 0.24 -3.80
C ALA A 152 16.97 1.02 -5.13
N TRP A 153 15.86 1.08 -5.88
CA TRP A 153 15.81 1.68 -7.21
C TRP A 153 16.38 3.10 -7.19
N PRO A 154 17.40 3.41 -8.01
CA PRO A 154 17.99 4.75 -8.05
C PRO A 154 16.89 5.78 -8.27
N ASP A 155 16.91 6.86 -7.50
CA ASP A 155 16.08 8.01 -7.82
C ASP A 155 16.64 8.67 -9.09
N GLY A 156 16.35 8.07 -10.26
CA GLY A 156 16.68 8.60 -11.59
C GLY A 156 15.93 9.89 -11.93
N ARG A 157 15.37 10.57 -10.92
CA ARG A 157 14.81 11.90 -11.10
C ARG A 157 15.97 12.84 -11.35
N ARG A 158 15.98 13.41 -12.56
CA ARG A 158 16.63 14.69 -12.86
C ARG A 158 16.43 15.58 -11.63
N GLN A 159 17.53 16.05 -11.04
CA GLN A 159 17.48 17.01 -9.94
C GLN A 159 16.41 18.04 -10.31
N PRO A 160 15.39 18.26 -9.46
CA PRO A 160 14.37 19.23 -9.78
C PRO A 160 15.08 20.53 -10.14
N GLY A 161 14.85 21.03 -11.35
CA GLY A 161 15.47 22.27 -11.81
C GLY A 161 15.23 23.36 -10.76
N PRO A 162 16.17 24.32 -10.63
CA PRO A 162 16.12 25.32 -9.58
C PRO A 162 14.72 25.92 -9.53
N PRO A 163 14.07 25.96 -8.33
CA PRO A 163 12.75 26.55 -8.22
C PRO A 163 12.79 27.97 -8.78
N ARG A 164 11.79 28.36 -9.59
CA ARG A 164 11.59 29.77 -9.89
C ARG A 164 11.01 30.42 -8.62
N TRP A 165 11.89 30.88 -7.76
CA TRP A 165 11.55 31.56 -6.51
C TRP A 165 10.93 32.92 -6.86
N ARG A 166 9.60 32.97 -6.99
CA ARG A 166 8.84 34.24 -7.11
C ARG A 166 8.46 34.83 -5.75
N GLY A 167 8.84 34.15 -4.66
CA GLY A 167 8.51 34.45 -3.27
C GLY A 167 8.42 33.16 -2.44
N GLU A 168 8.67 33.25 -1.13
CA GLU A 168 8.72 32.10 -0.22
C GLU A 168 7.39 31.33 -0.18
N ALA A 169 6.27 32.05 -0.03
CA ALA A 169 4.94 31.46 -0.01
C ALA A 169 4.59 30.74 -1.34
N ALA A 170 4.93 31.35 -2.48
CA ALA A 170 4.69 30.77 -3.80
C ALA A 170 5.57 29.53 -4.04
N ALA A 171 6.81 29.54 -3.56
CA ALA A 171 7.71 28.40 -3.64
C ALA A 171 7.19 27.22 -2.81
N LEU A 172 6.77 27.48 -1.57
CA LEU A 172 6.17 26.47 -0.68
C LEU A 172 4.88 25.90 -1.27
N ALA A 173 3.97 26.75 -1.76
CA ALA A 173 2.75 26.31 -2.44
C ALA A 173 3.06 25.45 -3.68
N GLY A 174 4.08 25.83 -4.46
CA GLY A 174 4.54 25.08 -5.62
C GLY A 174 5.15 23.71 -5.26
N VAL A 175 5.86 23.60 -4.13
CA VAL A 175 6.36 22.32 -3.61
C VAL A 175 5.19 21.45 -3.14
N ALA A 176 4.27 22.00 -2.34
CA ALA A 176 3.09 21.30 -1.85
C ALA A 176 2.19 20.79 -3.00
N ARG A 177 1.96 21.62 -4.02
CA ARG A 177 1.19 21.20 -5.21
C ARG A 177 1.89 20.08 -5.95
N ARG A 178 3.21 20.16 -6.15
CA ARG A 178 4.01 19.11 -6.82
C ARG A 178 4.07 17.81 -6.03
N SER A 179 4.13 17.87 -4.70
CA SER A 179 4.08 16.65 -3.88
C SER A 179 2.70 16.01 -3.95
N LEU A 180 1.62 16.80 -3.89
CA LEU A 180 0.25 16.31 -4.02
C LEU A 180 -0.04 15.72 -5.40
N THR A 181 0.41 16.34 -6.49
CA THR A 181 0.21 15.78 -7.84
C THR A 181 0.97 14.46 -8.03
N ARG A 182 2.18 14.35 -7.49
CA ARG A 182 2.94 13.08 -7.53
C ARG A 182 2.29 11.97 -6.70
N LEU A 183 1.73 12.32 -5.55
CA LEU A 183 0.97 11.38 -4.72
C LEU A 183 -0.30 10.93 -5.44
N ARG A 184 -1.06 11.87 -6.03
CA ARG A 184 -2.26 11.59 -6.82
C ARG A 184 -1.97 10.71 -8.03
N ALA A 185 -0.93 11.00 -8.80
CA ALA A 185 -0.58 10.19 -9.97
C ALA A 185 -0.24 8.75 -9.57
N ALA A 186 0.51 8.57 -8.48
CA ALA A 186 0.86 7.24 -7.97
C ALA A 186 -0.37 6.48 -7.44
N SER A 187 -1.31 7.15 -6.78
CA SER A 187 -2.53 6.50 -6.28
C SER A 187 -3.51 6.15 -7.41
N VAL A 188 -3.65 7.04 -8.40
CA VAL A 188 -4.61 6.89 -9.51
C VAL A 188 -4.24 5.74 -10.44
N VAL A 189 -2.95 5.44 -10.66
CA VAL A 189 -2.56 4.28 -11.48
C VAL A 189 -2.65 2.99 -10.68
N ARG A 190 -2.28 3.04 -9.40
CA ARG A 190 -2.08 1.84 -8.59
C ARG A 190 -3.38 1.24 -8.08
N ALA A 191 -4.26 2.08 -7.57
CA ALA A 191 -5.47 1.60 -6.94
C ALA A 191 -6.38 0.86 -7.95
N PRO A 192 -6.61 1.34 -9.19
CA PRO A 192 -7.36 0.59 -10.19
C PRO A 192 -6.65 -0.68 -10.63
N ALA A 193 -5.32 -0.68 -10.73
CA ALA A 193 -4.57 -1.90 -11.06
C ALA A 193 -4.76 -2.99 -9.99
N LEU A 194 -4.71 -2.61 -8.70
CA LEU A 194 -5.00 -3.52 -7.58
C LEU A 194 -6.45 -4.02 -7.60
N ALA A 195 -7.40 -3.14 -7.87
CA ALA A 195 -8.82 -3.51 -7.97
C ALA A 195 -9.08 -4.44 -9.17
N ALA A 196 -8.51 -4.15 -10.33
CA ALA A 196 -8.63 -4.96 -11.53
C ALA A 196 -8.01 -6.35 -11.32
N LEU A 197 -6.83 -6.43 -10.70
CA LEU A 197 -6.19 -7.71 -10.40
C LEU A 197 -6.97 -8.49 -9.35
N GLY A 198 -7.45 -7.83 -8.29
CA GLY A 198 -8.36 -8.44 -7.32
C GLY A 198 -9.59 -9.03 -8.02
N GLY A 199 -10.22 -8.27 -8.91
CA GLY A 199 -11.35 -8.74 -9.72
C GLY A 199 -10.99 -9.92 -10.62
N LEU A 200 -9.88 -9.86 -11.34
CA LEU A 200 -9.42 -10.92 -12.24
C LEU A 200 -9.21 -12.25 -11.53
N GLY A 201 -8.49 -12.26 -10.41
CA GLY A 201 -8.24 -13.53 -9.73
C GLY A 201 -9.45 -14.08 -8.99
N VAL A 202 -10.31 -13.21 -8.47
CA VAL A 202 -11.60 -13.62 -7.93
C VAL A 202 -12.48 -14.21 -9.03
N GLY A 203 -12.54 -13.56 -10.20
CA GLY A 203 -13.29 -14.06 -11.35
C GLY A 203 -12.74 -15.39 -11.85
N ALA A 204 -11.42 -15.55 -11.94
CA ALA A 204 -10.79 -16.82 -12.30
C ALA A 204 -11.12 -17.94 -11.28
N LEU A 205 -11.22 -17.60 -9.99
CA LEU A 205 -11.58 -18.56 -8.95
C LEU A 205 -13.06 -18.96 -9.02
N VAL A 206 -13.96 -18.01 -9.28
CA VAL A 206 -15.39 -18.27 -9.52
C VAL A 206 -15.57 -19.14 -10.77
N GLY A 207 -14.93 -18.76 -11.88
CA GLY A 207 -15.00 -19.48 -13.15
C GLY A 207 -14.44 -20.89 -13.07
N LYS A 208 -13.25 -21.07 -12.45
CA LYS A 208 -12.60 -22.39 -12.31
C LYS A 208 -13.44 -23.37 -11.48
N ASN A 209 -14.13 -22.88 -10.45
CA ASN A 209 -14.94 -23.72 -9.57
C ASN A 209 -16.41 -23.81 -10.04
N ALA A 210 -16.73 -23.28 -11.24
CA ALA A 210 -18.08 -23.22 -11.78
C ALA A 210 -19.11 -22.68 -10.77
N LEU A 211 -18.70 -21.75 -9.91
CA LEU A 211 -19.60 -21.17 -8.91
C LEU A 211 -20.63 -20.32 -9.64
N THR A 212 -21.89 -20.47 -9.27
CA THR A 212 -23.01 -19.72 -9.84
C THR A 212 -23.88 -19.13 -8.73
N GLY A 213 -24.70 -18.14 -9.08
CA GLY A 213 -25.71 -17.60 -8.18
C GLY A 213 -25.13 -16.99 -6.88
N PRO A 214 -25.73 -17.27 -5.71
CA PRO A 214 -25.33 -16.68 -4.43
C PRO A 214 -23.88 -17.00 -4.01
N ASP A 215 -23.41 -18.21 -4.26
CA ASP A 215 -22.08 -18.66 -3.82
C ASP A 215 -20.97 -17.93 -4.57
N ALA A 216 -21.15 -17.72 -5.88
CA ALA A 216 -20.26 -16.88 -6.67
C ALA A 216 -20.21 -15.45 -6.15
N ALA A 217 -21.36 -14.88 -5.76
CA ALA A 217 -21.44 -13.53 -5.23
C ALA A 217 -20.74 -13.39 -3.87
N ILE A 218 -20.88 -14.39 -2.98
CA ILE A 218 -20.22 -14.43 -1.68
C ILE A 218 -18.70 -14.53 -1.86
N VAL A 219 -18.24 -15.48 -2.66
CA VAL A 219 -16.81 -15.64 -2.96
C VAL A 219 -16.24 -14.39 -3.62
N ALA A 220 -17.02 -13.76 -4.52
CA ALA A 220 -16.63 -12.52 -5.15
C ALA A 220 -16.49 -11.38 -4.15
N ALA A 221 -17.48 -11.18 -3.28
CA ALA A 221 -17.47 -10.15 -2.26
C ALA A 221 -16.31 -10.34 -1.26
N VAL A 222 -16.13 -11.57 -0.76
CA VAL A 222 -15.06 -11.89 0.20
C VAL A 222 -13.69 -11.75 -0.44
N GLY A 223 -13.49 -12.26 -1.65
CA GLY A 223 -12.20 -12.20 -2.34
C GLY A 223 -11.81 -10.81 -2.85
N LEU A 224 -12.78 -9.98 -3.23
CA LEU A 224 -12.54 -8.58 -3.62
C LEU A 224 -12.29 -7.68 -2.42
N SER A 225 -12.81 -8.03 -1.23
CA SER A 225 -12.75 -7.17 -0.05
C SER A 225 -11.33 -6.69 0.32
N PRO A 226 -10.26 -7.51 0.31
CA PRO A 226 -8.93 -7.05 0.70
C PRO A 226 -8.29 -6.16 -0.38
N ALA A 227 -8.55 -6.47 -1.65
CA ALA A 227 -8.08 -5.68 -2.79
C ALA A 227 -8.74 -4.30 -2.80
N LEU A 228 -10.05 -4.25 -2.53
CA LEU A 228 -10.78 -2.99 -2.36
C LEU A 228 -10.24 -2.25 -1.14
N VAL A 229 -10.19 -2.85 0.05
CA VAL A 229 -9.66 -2.18 1.26
C VAL A 229 -8.27 -1.61 1.00
N ALA A 230 -7.36 -2.34 0.36
CA ALA A 230 -6.04 -1.83 0.02
C ALA A 230 -6.07 -0.68 -1.00
N ALA A 231 -6.91 -0.80 -2.03
CA ALA A 231 -7.10 0.23 -3.05
C ALA A 231 -7.76 1.50 -2.49
N TRP A 232 -8.52 1.39 -1.41
CA TRP A 232 -9.21 2.50 -0.75
C TRP A 232 -8.40 3.14 0.37
N VAL A 233 -7.88 2.33 1.29
CA VAL A 233 -7.12 2.79 2.47
C VAL A 233 -5.75 3.34 2.06
N GLY A 234 -5.11 2.77 1.03
CA GLY A 234 -3.81 3.24 0.56
C GLY A 234 -3.81 4.71 0.14
N PRO A 235 -4.65 5.12 -0.83
CA PRO A 235 -4.79 6.52 -1.23
C PRO A 235 -5.30 7.42 -0.10
N GLY A 236 -6.28 6.96 0.69
CA GLY A 236 -6.84 7.74 1.79
C GLY A 236 -5.81 8.07 2.88
N THR A 237 -5.00 7.09 3.28
CA THR A 237 -3.93 7.31 4.27
C THR A 237 -2.82 8.19 3.72
N ALA A 238 -2.44 8.04 2.45
CA ALA A 238 -1.45 8.91 1.81
C ALA A 238 -1.93 10.37 1.74
N LEU A 239 -3.22 10.59 1.46
CA LEU A 239 -3.82 11.92 1.44
C LEU A 239 -3.91 12.52 2.85
N ALA A 240 -4.36 11.73 3.84
CA ALA A 240 -4.46 12.18 5.23
C ALA A 240 -3.09 12.53 5.83
N GLU A 241 -2.06 11.72 5.57
CA GLU A 241 -0.69 12.02 6.01
C GLU A 241 -0.13 13.26 5.28
N GLY A 242 -0.44 13.41 3.98
CA GLY A 242 -0.09 14.61 3.22
C GLY A 242 -0.73 15.86 3.82
N GLU A 243 -1.99 15.78 4.24
CA GLU A 243 -2.72 16.86 4.89
C GLU A 243 -2.12 17.19 6.26
N ARG A 244 -1.89 16.20 7.13
CA ARG A 244 -1.25 16.40 8.45
C ARG A 244 0.10 17.12 8.34
N ARG A 245 0.89 16.78 7.31
CA ARG A 245 2.19 17.45 7.08
C ARG A 245 2.06 18.88 6.56
N LEU A 246 0.99 19.18 5.84
CA LEU A 246 0.70 20.50 5.30
C LEU A 246 -0.08 21.39 6.28
N GLU A 247 -0.65 20.82 7.33
CA GLU A 247 -1.50 21.52 8.29
C GLU A 247 -0.79 22.70 8.99
N PRO A 248 0.43 22.55 9.52
CA PRO A 248 1.14 23.69 10.13
C PRO A 248 1.35 24.85 9.15
N TRP A 249 1.66 24.52 7.89
CA TRP A 249 1.85 25.49 6.82
C TRP A 249 0.54 26.15 6.40
N ALA A 250 -0.55 25.38 6.35
CA ALA A 250 -1.88 25.89 6.04
C ALA A 250 -2.34 26.91 7.07
N ARG A 251 -2.09 26.63 8.37
CA ARG A 251 -2.37 27.56 9.47
C ARG A 251 -1.53 28.82 9.36
N ALA A 252 -0.21 28.68 9.10
CA ALA A 252 0.69 29.82 8.92
C ALA A 252 0.28 30.74 7.75
N LEU A 253 -0.39 30.20 6.73
CA LEU A 253 -0.86 30.93 5.55
C LEU A 253 -2.34 31.36 5.64
N GLY A 254 -3.02 31.16 6.78
CA GLY A 254 -4.42 31.54 6.96
C GLY A 254 -5.42 30.77 6.08
N LEU A 255 -5.06 29.59 5.58
CA LEU A 255 -5.92 28.82 4.66
C LEU A 255 -6.96 28.02 5.44
N THR A 256 -8.25 28.24 5.15
CA THR A 256 -9.35 27.56 5.81
C THR A 256 -9.51 26.09 5.35
N PRO A 257 -9.92 25.17 6.24
CA PRO A 257 -9.99 23.73 5.95
C PRO A 257 -11.16 23.32 5.02
N GLY A 258 -12.22 24.13 4.92
CA GLY A 258 -13.48 23.78 4.24
C GLY A 258 -13.37 23.33 2.77
N PRO A 259 -12.82 24.15 1.86
CA PRO A 259 -12.72 23.78 0.44
C PRO A 259 -11.73 22.62 0.21
N ARG A 260 -10.75 22.43 1.09
CA ARG A 260 -9.80 21.30 1.02
C ARG A 260 -10.47 19.96 1.34
N LEU A 261 -11.28 19.92 2.39
CA LEU A 261 -12.04 18.74 2.79
C LEU A 261 -13.03 18.31 1.69
N ARG A 262 -13.72 19.25 1.05
CA ARG A 262 -14.65 18.96 -0.06
C ARG A 262 -13.92 18.40 -1.28
N ALA A 263 -12.76 18.97 -1.64
CA ALA A 263 -11.96 18.47 -2.76
C ALA A 263 -11.38 17.07 -2.48
N LEU A 264 -11.00 16.77 -1.23
CA LEU A 264 -10.54 15.45 -0.81
C LEU A 264 -11.68 14.42 -0.83
N ALA A 265 -12.87 14.78 -0.33
CA ALA A 265 -14.05 13.93 -0.37
C ALA A 265 -14.49 13.63 -1.82
N GLY A 266 -14.49 14.65 -2.70
CA GLY A 266 -14.79 14.47 -4.12
C GLY A 266 -13.78 13.58 -4.83
N ALA A 267 -12.48 13.77 -4.58
CA ALA A 267 -11.43 12.91 -5.12
C ALA A 267 -11.55 11.46 -4.60
N ALA A 268 -11.85 11.27 -3.32
CA ALA A 268 -12.08 9.94 -2.74
C ALA A 268 -13.30 9.26 -3.39
N GLY A 269 -14.39 9.99 -3.61
CA GLY A 269 -15.59 9.48 -4.28
C GLY A 269 -15.39 9.16 -5.77
N LEU A 270 -14.49 9.85 -6.47
CA LEU A 270 -14.13 9.50 -7.85
C LEU A 270 -13.21 8.28 -7.90
N VAL A 271 -12.23 8.20 -7.00
CA VAL A 271 -11.38 7.00 -6.86
C VAL A 271 -12.25 5.80 -6.55
N ALA A 272 -13.18 5.90 -5.60
CA ALA A 272 -14.18 4.88 -5.29
C ALA A 272 -14.83 4.25 -6.53
N LEU A 273 -15.38 5.12 -7.38
CA LEU A 273 -16.13 4.75 -8.56
C LEU A 273 -15.23 3.99 -9.55
N VAL A 274 -14.04 4.53 -9.81
CA VAL A 274 -13.04 3.92 -10.71
C VAL A 274 -12.60 2.55 -10.18
N LEU A 275 -12.41 2.41 -8.87
CA LEU A 275 -12.03 1.14 -8.25
C LEU A 275 -13.11 0.09 -8.38
N SER A 276 -14.37 0.45 -8.11
CA SER A 276 -15.48 -0.48 -8.26
C SER A 276 -15.71 -0.88 -9.71
N ALA A 277 -15.56 0.06 -10.65
CA ALA A 277 -15.63 -0.25 -12.08
C ALA A 277 -14.49 -1.20 -12.52
N ALA A 278 -13.25 -0.94 -12.09
CA ALA A 278 -12.11 -1.80 -12.39
C ALA A 278 -12.24 -3.20 -11.78
N ALA A 279 -12.74 -3.29 -10.54
CA ALA A 279 -13.03 -4.55 -9.87
C ALA A 279 -14.11 -5.35 -10.59
N GLY A 280 -15.23 -4.71 -10.96
CA GLY A 280 -16.32 -5.35 -11.71
C GLY A 280 -15.87 -5.81 -13.10
N LEU A 281 -15.07 -5.01 -13.81
CA LEU A 281 -14.50 -5.39 -15.10
C LEU A 281 -13.55 -6.59 -14.97
N GLY A 282 -12.65 -6.57 -13.99
CA GLY A 282 -11.75 -7.68 -13.72
C GLY A 282 -12.51 -8.98 -13.40
N LEU A 283 -13.56 -8.87 -12.57
CA LEU A 283 -14.43 -9.99 -12.24
C LEU A 283 -15.10 -10.59 -13.48
N ALA A 284 -15.70 -9.74 -14.32
CA ALA A 284 -16.34 -10.18 -15.55
C ALA A 284 -15.37 -10.88 -16.52
N LEU A 285 -14.17 -10.32 -16.69
CA LEU A 285 -13.12 -10.92 -17.52
C LEU A 285 -12.66 -12.27 -16.97
N GLY A 286 -12.51 -12.40 -15.64
CA GLY A 286 -12.07 -13.64 -15.00
C GLY A 286 -13.08 -14.78 -15.10
N ILE A 287 -14.38 -14.48 -15.12
CA ILE A 287 -15.47 -15.48 -15.26
C ILE A 287 -15.67 -15.87 -16.73
N GLY A 288 -15.10 -15.13 -17.69
CA GLY A 288 -15.39 -15.31 -19.11
C GLY A 288 -16.82 -14.87 -19.47
N ALA A 289 -17.35 -13.88 -18.74
CA ALA A 289 -18.72 -13.41 -18.88
C ALA A 289 -19.01 -12.89 -20.30
N THR A 290 -20.07 -13.39 -20.93
CA THR A 290 -20.62 -12.81 -22.16
C THR A 290 -21.38 -11.52 -21.83
N PRO A 291 -21.48 -10.56 -22.78
CA PRO A 291 -22.07 -9.23 -22.57
C PRO A 291 -23.39 -9.14 -21.78
N PRO A 292 -24.37 -10.08 -21.87
CA PRO A 292 -25.61 -9.96 -21.11
C PRO A 292 -25.48 -10.13 -19.58
N THR A 293 -24.36 -10.66 -19.05
CA THR A 293 -24.15 -10.88 -17.60
C THR A 293 -23.35 -9.78 -16.90
N LEU A 294 -22.83 -8.81 -17.67
CA LEU A 294 -22.09 -7.65 -17.16
C LEU A 294 -22.87 -6.73 -16.19
N PRO A 295 -24.19 -6.48 -16.35
CA PRO A 295 -24.89 -5.52 -15.50
C PRO A 295 -24.96 -5.97 -14.04
N THR A 296 -25.25 -7.25 -13.79
CA THR A 296 -25.34 -7.84 -12.44
C THR A 296 -23.97 -7.96 -11.78
N ALA A 297 -22.93 -8.32 -12.54
CA ALA A 297 -21.55 -8.35 -12.06
C ALA A 297 -21.00 -6.95 -11.69
N ALA A 298 -21.48 -5.89 -12.36
CA ALA A 298 -21.10 -4.50 -12.09
C ALA A 298 -21.86 -3.87 -10.89
N LEU A 299 -23.06 -4.37 -10.57
CA LEU A 299 -23.89 -3.82 -9.49
C LEU A 299 -23.37 -4.13 -8.08
N ALA A 300 -22.78 -5.31 -7.85
CA ALA A 300 -22.25 -5.67 -6.53
C ALA A 300 -21.05 -4.80 -6.08
N PRO A 301 -20.04 -4.52 -6.93
CA PRO A 301 -18.97 -3.56 -6.62
C PRO A 301 -19.48 -2.13 -6.44
N ALA A 302 -20.53 -1.73 -7.16
CA ALA A 302 -21.14 -0.40 -7.06
C ALA A 302 -21.88 -0.21 -5.73
N ALA A 303 -22.63 -1.22 -5.28
CA ALA A 303 -23.28 -1.23 -3.98
C ALA A 303 -22.26 -1.16 -2.82
N LEU A 304 -21.19 -1.96 -2.90
CA LEU A 304 -20.07 -1.90 -1.94
C LEU A 304 -19.36 -0.54 -1.94
N ALA A 305 -19.18 0.09 -3.11
CA ALA A 305 -18.66 1.46 -3.19
C ALA A 305 -19.58 2.48 -2.52
N GLY A 306 -20.90 2.32 -2.69
CA GLY A 306 -21.90 3.18 -2.05
C GLY A 306 -21.81 3.11 -0.53
N VAL A 307 -21.75 1.90 0.03
CA VAL A 307 -21.61 1.67 1.49
C VAL A 307 -20.27 2.21 2.00
N ALA A 308 -19.17 1.94 1.29
CA ALA A 308 -17.85 2.46 1.66
C ALA A 308 -17.80 4.00 1.64
N ARG A 309 -18.42 4.63 0.64
CA ARG A 309 -18.54 6.09 0.54
C ARG A 309 -19.36 6.66 1.70
N ALA A 310 -20.49 6.05 2.05
CA ALA A 310 -21.32 6.47 3.17
C ALA A 310 -20.56 6.39 4.50
N GLY A 311 -19.84 5.29 4.74
CA GLY A 311 -19.01 5.10 5.94
C GLY A 311 -17.88 6.14 6.05
N ILE A 312 -17.25 6.52 4.95
CA ILE A 312 -16.19 7.55 4.93
C ILE A 312 -16.77 8.93 5.23
N VAL A 313 -17.89 9.30 4.61
CA VAL A 313 -18.55 10.58 4.89
C VAL A 313 -18.93 10.66 6.38
N ALA A 314 -19.44 9.57 6.95
CA ALA A 314 -19.75 9.48 8.38
C ALA A 314 -18.50 9.62 9.27
N LEU A 315 -17.44 8.85 9.01
CA LEU A 315 -16.19 8.92 9.78
C LEU A 315 -15.52 10.31 9.73
N TRP A 316 -15.53 10.94 8.57
CA TRP A 316 -14.99 12.30 8.41
C TRP A 316 -15.89 13.36 9.03
N GLY A 317 -17.21 13.19 8.96
CA GLY A 317 -18.18 14.05 9.65
C GLY A 317 -17.95 14.05 11.16
N VAL A 318 -17.76 12.86 11.76
CA VAL A 318 -17.47 12.71 13.19
C VAL A 318 -16.11 13.32 13.56
N ALA A 319 -15.07 13.09 12.76
CA ALA A 319 -13.74 13.65 13.01
C ALA A 319 -13.65 15.18 12.81
N ALA A 320 -14.55 15.76 12.00
CA ALA A 320 -14.68 17.20 11.82
C ALA A 320 -15.50 17.83 12.96
N ALA A 321 -16.60 17.21 13.38
CA ALA A 321 -17.43 17.67 14.48
C ALA A 321 -16.66 17.71 15.81
N GLY A 322 -15.85 16.69 16.10
CA GLY A 322 -15.02 16.65 17.31
C GLY A 322 -13.92 17.70 17.40
N ARG A 323 -13.60 18.39 16.28
CA ARG A 323 -12.60 19.48 16.24
C ARG A 323 -13.20 20.88 16.31
N LEU A 324 -14.50 21.02 16.06
CA LEU A 324 -15.21 22.31 16.22
C LEU A 324 -15.72 22.53 17.65
N GLY A 325 -15.77 21.47 18.47
CA GLY A 325 -16.15 21.54 19.88
C GLY A 325 -14.99 21.73 20.86
N ARG A 326 -13.78 22.05 20.38
CA ARG A 326 -12.60 22.40 21.18
C ARG A 326 -12.05 23.74 20.71
#